data_AF-A0A4V2SMZ9-F1
#
_entry.id   AF-A0A4V2SMZ9-F1
#
_cell.length_a   1.000
_cell.length_b   1.000
_cell.length_c   1.000
_cell.angle_alpha   90.00
_cell.angle_beta   90.00
_cell.angle_gamma   90.00
#
_symmetry.space_group_name_H-M   'P 1'
#
loop_
_entity.id
_entity.type
_entity.pdbx_description
1 polymer ?
#
loop_
_entity_poly.entity_id
_entity_poly.type
_entity_poly.pdbx_seq_one_letter_code
_entity_poly.pdbx_strand_id
1 'polypeptide(L)'
;MAGHEIIQLNPFILEEDIQRIQHSITKIKKERSHIKLKNHLISLFDPHLFQQNIYLYDEFEIIRLIGDKMVQLGFIENGGIDDIIGRERMSSTSFNNVAVPHSMHMNALKSAISIVLNDKPVKWGNNSIQIIALIALNKDERRIFRDIYDSFIKILSEPENVYLLLKSKNYNGFINSLLSLMEV
;
A
#
# COMPACT_ATOMS: atom_id res chain seq x y z
N MET A 1 -16.02 23.27 4.64
CA MET A 1 -15.16 24.47 4.58
C MET A 1 -13.98 24.22 5.51
N ALA A 2 -12.76 24.12 5.00
CA ALA A 2 -11.58 23.97 5.86
C ALA A 2 -11.37 25.29 6.61
N GLY A 3 -11.59 25.29 7.92
CA GLY A 3 -11.45 26.49 8.74
C GLY A 3 -9.98 26.93 8.81
N HIS A 4 -9.74 28.24 8.79
CA HIS A 4 -8.43 28.80 9.07
C HIS A 4 -8.13 28.70 10.57
N GLU A 5 -6.93 28.26 10.94
CA GLU A 5 -6.47 28.32 12.33
C GLU A 5 -6.09 29.77 12.66
N ILE A 6 -6.76 30.34 13.66
CA ILE A 6 -6.58 31.72 14.09
C ILE A 6 -5.91 31.69 15.47
N ILE A 7 -4.76 32.35 15.60
CA ILE A 7 -4.03 32.49 16.87
C ILE A 7 -4.11 33.95 17.28
N GLN A 8 -4.72 34.21 18.43
CA GLN A 8 -4.74 35.55 19.02
C GLN A 8 -3.41 35.83 19.74
N LEU A 9 -2.78 36.95 19.38
CA LEU A 9 -1.53 37.39 19.97
C LEU A 9 -1.78 38.42 21.06
N ASN A 10 -0.88 38.47 22.03
CA ASN A 10 -0.86 39.57 22.99
C ASN A 10 -0.43 40.88 22.30
N PRO A 11 -0.79 42.06 22.85
CA PRO A 11 -0.34 43.36 22.33
C PRO A 11 1.19 43.50 22.23
N PHE A 12 1.91 42.78 23.09
CA PHE A 12 3.35 42.58 23.01
C PHE A 12 3.61 41.09 22.78
N ILE A 13 4.39 40.74 21.76
CA ILE A 13 4.67 39.34 21.42
C ILE A 13 5.46 38.70 22.55
N LEU A 14 4.85 37.72 23.22
CA LEU A 14 5.50 36.93 24.26
C LEU A 14 6.14 35.68 23.66
N GLU A 15 7.06 35.06 24.40
CA GLU A 15 7.65 33.78 23.99
C GLU A 15 6.58 32.68 23.81
N GLU A 16 5.54 32.70 24.64
CA GLU A 16 4.38 31.82 24.53
C GLU A 16 3.61 32.01 23.22
N ASP A 17 3.53 33.24 22.69
CA ASP A 17 2.92 33.52 21.39
C ASP A 17 3.68 32.81 20.27
N ILE A 18 5.02 32.89 20.31
CA ILE A 18 5.90 32.25 19.33
C ILE A 18 5.76 30.72 19.42
N GLN A 19 5.73 30.16 20.63
CA GLN A 19 5.55 28.72 20.83
C GLN A 19 4.20 28.23 20.29
N ARG A 20 3.10 28.96 20.55
CA ARG A 20 1.77 28.63 19.99
C ARG A 20 1.78 28.65 18.47
N ILE A 21 2.37 29.67 17.85
CA ILE A 21 2.51 29.76 16.39
C ILE A 21 3.30 28.56 15.84
N GLN A 22 4.46 28.25 16.42
CA GLN A 22 5.29 27.14 15.97
C GLN A 22 4.57 25.79 16.10
N HIS A 23 3.85 25.59 17.20
CA HIS A 23 3.06 24.37 17.42
C HIS A 23 1.97 24.22 16.36
N SER A 24 1.16 25.27 16.13
CA SER A 24 0.11 25.24 15.10
C SER A 24 0.67 25.04 13.70
N ILE A 25 1.78 25.71 13.33
CA ILE A 25 2.44 25.49 12.04
C ILE A 25 2.88 24.03 11.89
N THR A 26 3.47 23.44 12.94
CA THR A 26 3.95 22.05 12.93
C THR A 26 2.79 21.08 12.79
N LYS A 27 1.70 21.31 13.52
CA LYS A 27 0.45 20.54 13.44
C LYS A 27 -0.15 20.59 12.02
N ILE A 28 -0.36 21.78 11.47
CA ILE A 28 -0.90 21.97 10.11
C ILE A 28 -0.02 21.27 9.06
N LYS A 29 1.32 21.42 9.16
CA LYS A 29 2.24 20.75 8.25
C LYS A 29 2.11 19.24 8.32
N LYS A 30 2.04 18.68 9.53
CA LYS A 30 1.87 17.23 9.77
C LYS A 30 0.54 16.73 9.18
N GLU A 31 -0.56 17.43 9.41
CA GLU A 31 -1.88 17.08 8.87
C GLU A 31 -1.87 17.09 7.33
N ARG A 32 -1.30 18.13 6.72
CA ARG A 32 -1.16 18.23 5.26
C ARG A 32 -0.31 17.11 4.68
N SER A 33 0.80 16.75 5.32
CA SER A 33 1.63 15.62 4.88
C SER A 33 0.91 14.29 4.98
N HIS A 34 0.14 14.06 6.06
CA HIS A 34 -0.68 12.84 6.22
C HIS A 34 -1.72 12.72 5.11
N ILE A 35 -2.46 13.79 4.82
CA ILE A 35 -3.46 13.80 3.72
C ILE A 35 -2.79 13.49 2.39
N LYS A 36 -1.64 14.11 2.11
CA LYS A 36 -0.89 13.88 0.86
C LYS A 36 -0.43 12.42 0.75
N LEU A 37 0.11 11.84 1.83
CA LEU A 37 0.55 10.45 1.86
C LEU A 37 -0.61 9.49 1.61
N LYS A 38 -1.75 9.70 2.27
CA LYS A 38 -2.97 8.90 2.08
C LYS A 38 -3.46 8.97 0.63
N ASN A 39 -3.53 10.16 0.05
CA ASN A 39 -3.98 10.33 -1.34
C ASN A 39 -3.04 9.62 -2.33
N HIS A 40 -1.73 9.70 -2.11
CA HIS A 40 -0.79 8.95 -2.95
C HIS A 40 -0.93 7.43 -2.75
N LEU A 41 -1.11 6.94 -1.53
CA LEU A 41 -1.34 5.51 -1.30
C LEU A 41 -2.60 5.04 -2.03
N ILE A 42 -3.71 5.76 -1.89
CA ILE A 42 -4.99 5.43 -2.57
C ILE A 42 -4.78 5.39 -4.09
N SER A 43 -3.95 6.27 -4.64
CA SER A 43 -3.69 6.32 -6.08
C SER A 43 -2.97 5.08 -6.64
N LEU A 44 -2.36 4.25 -5.78
CA LEU A 44 -1.73 2.99 -6.17
C LEU A 44 -2.74 1.84 -6.25
N PHE A 45 -3.94 2.00 -5.70
CA PHE A 45 -4.96 0.96 -5.71
C PHE A 45 -6.01 1.24 -6.80
N ASP A 46 -6.37 0.18 -7.51
CA ASP A 46 -7.46 0.18 -8.48
C ASP A 46 -8.50 -0.84 -8.03
N PRO A 47 -9.81 -0.50 -7.98
CA PRO A 47 -10.87 -1.45 -7.63
C PRO A 47 -10.86 -2.72 -8.49
N HIS A 48 -10.42 -2.66 -9.74
CA HIS A 48 -10.35 -3.81 -10.65
C HIS A 48 -9.16 -4.74 -10.38
N LEU A 49 -8.20 -4.29 -9.56
CA LEU A 49 -7.07 -5.08 -9.08
C LEU A 49 -7.31 -5.64 -7.66
N PHE A 50 -8.50 -5.43 -7.10
CA PHE A 50 -8.90 -6.05 -5.84
C PHE A 50 -9.69 -7.32 -6.10
N GLN A 51 -9.19 -8.43 -5.60
CA GLN A 51 -9.77 -9.75 -5.76
C GLN A 51 -9.84 -10.46 -4.40
N GLN A 52 -10.67 -11.50 -4.33
CA GLN A 52 -10.84 -12.28 -3.12
C GLN A 52 -10.91 -13.76 -3.45
N ASN A 53 -10.48 -14.59 -2.51
CA ASN A 53 -10.72 -16.03 -2.52
C ASN A 53 -10.23 -16.72 -3.80
N ILE A 54 -8.99 -16.41 -4.19
CA ILE A 54 -8.27 -17.10 -5.27
C ILE A 54 -7.51 -18.28 -4.65
N TYR A 55 -7.85 -19.49 -5.08
CA TYR A 55 -7.24 -20.74 -4.62
C TYR A 55 -6.73 -21.53 -5.83
N LEU A 56 -5.46 -21.34 -6.16
CA LEU A 56 -4.77 -22.03 -7.26
C LEU A 56 -3.68 -22.96 -6.69
N TYR A 57 -3.03 -23.72 -7.57
CA TYR A 57 -2.12 -24.80 -7.15
C TYR A 57 -0.86 -24.28 -6.46
N ASP A 58 -0.27 -23.21 -6.99
CA ASP A 58 0.97 -22.61 -6.48
C ASP A 58 0.99 -21.07 -6.62
N GLU A 59 2.04 -20.47 -6.05
CA GLU A 59 2.28 -19.03 -6.09
C GLU A 59 2.38 -18.48 -7.53
N PHE A 60 2.88 -19.27 -8.47
CA PHE A 60 3.13 -18.81 -9.84
C PHE A 60 1.84 -18.73 -10.64
N GLU A 61 0.90 -19.66 -10.45
CA GLU A 61 -0.43 -19.57 -11.03
C GLU A 61 -1.18 -18.33 -10.52
N ILE A 62 -1.05 -18.01 -9.23
CA ILE A 62 -1.66 -16.81 -8.65
C ILE A 62 -1.01 -15.53 -9.20
N ILE A 63 0.32 -15.47 -9.25
CA ILE A 63 1.05 -14.34 -9.85
C ILE A 63 0.64 -14.11 -11.30
N ARG A 64 0.51 -15.18 -12.10
CA ARG A 64 0.05 -15.08 -13.50
C ARG A 64 -1.37 -14.52 -13.58
N LEU A 65 -2.30 -15.09 -12.82
CA LEU A 65 -3.69 -14.65 -12.85
C LEU A 65 -3.83 -13.15 -12.53
N ILE A 66 -3.18 -12.68 -11.46
CA ILE A 66 -3.30 -11.28 -11.04
C ILE A 66 -2.42 -10.35 -11.88
N GLY A 67 -1.30 -10.85 -12.41
CA GLY A 67 -0.42 -10.15 -13.35
C GLY A 67 -1.09 -9.93 -14.71
N ASP A 68 -1.80 -10.92 -15.25
CA ASP A 68 -2.58 -10.82 -16.48
C ASP A 68 -3.62 -9.72 -16.38
N LYS A 69 -4.26 -9.57 -15.21
CA LYS A 69 -5.20 -8.47 -14.95
C LYS A 69 -4.51 -7.11 -15.02
N MET A 70 -3.29 -7.00 -14.48
CA MET A 70 -2.49 -5.78 -14.56
C MET A 70 -2.03 -5.45 -15.98
N VAL A 71 -1.72 -6.46 -16.79
CA VAL A 71 -1.45 -6.30 -18.22
C VAL A 71 -2.69 -5.77 -18.94
N GLN A 72 -3.84 -6.41 -18.76
CA GLN A 72 -5.10 -6.02 -19.41
C GLN A 72 -5.50 -4.56 -19.10
N LEU A 73 -5.17 -4.08 -17.90
CA LEU A 73 -5.45 -2.71 -17.46
C LEU A 73 -4.31 -1.72 -17.78
N GLY A 74 -3.23 -2.18 -18.39
CA GLY A 74 -2.12 -1.32 -18.85
C GLY A 74 -1.17 -0.85 -17.75
N PHE A 75 -1.07 -1.56 -16.63
CA PHE A 75 -0.11 -1.24 -15.56
C PHE A 75 1.28 -1.81 -15.83
N ILE A 76 1.36 -2.98 -16.45
CA ILE A 76 2.60 -3.67 -16.80
C ILE A 76 2.51 -4.22 -18.23
N GLU A 77 3.66 -4.47 -18.85
CA GLU A 77 3.74 -5.25 -20.09
C GLU A 77 3.76 -6.76 -19.79
N ASN A 78 3.50 -7.60 -20.79
CA ASN A 78 3.51 -9.07 -20.64
C ASN A 78 4.80 -9.60 -19.99
N GLY A 79 5.96 -9.07 -20.39
CA GLY A 79 7.25 -9.45 -19.80
C GLY A 79 7.38 -9.15 -18.31
N GLY A 80 6.58 -8.22 -17.78
CA GLY A 80 6.56 -7.89 -16.36
C GLY A 80 6.11 -9.06 -15.48
N ILE A 81 5.25 -9.94 -15.98
CA ILE A 81 4.82 -11.15 -15.24
C ILE A 81 6.01 -12.10 -15.07
N ASP A 82 6.77 -12.32 -16.14
CA ASP A 82 7.94 -13.20 -16.11
C ASP A 82 9.03 -12.65 -15.17
N ASP A 83 9.23 -11.32 -15.14
CA ASP A 83 10.14 -10.68 -14.19
C ASP A 83 9.74 -10.91 -12.72
N ILE A 84 8.45 -10.81 -12.41
CA ILE A 84 7.93 -11.04 -11.05
C ILE A 84 8.10 -12.50 -10.65
N ILE A 85 7.78 -13.44 -11.55
CA ILE A 85 7.98 -14.88 -11.33
C ILE A 85 9.47 -15.18 -11.14
N GLY A 86 10.33 -14.59 -11.97
CA GLY A 86 11.78 -14.71 -11.87
C GLY A 86 12.29 -14.29 -10.49
N ARG A 87 11.81 -13.15 -9.97
CA ARG A 87 12.11 -12.70 -8.61
C ARG A 87 11.63 -13.68 -7.54
N GLU A 88 10.38 -14.13 -7.62
CA GLU A 88 9.80 -15.02 -6.61
C GLU A 88 10.55 -16.37 -6.55
N ARG A 89 11.04 -16.88 -7.69
CA ARG A 89 11.86 -18.10 -7.77
C ARG A 89 13.21 -17.98 -7.08
N MET A 90 13.81 -16.78 -7.05
CA MET A 90 15.10 -16.58 -6.40
C MET A 90 15.00 -16.69 -4.89
N SER A 91 13.94 -16.09 -4.34
CA SER A 91 13.60 -16.16 -2.93
C SER A 91 12.16 -15.72 -2.77
N SER A 92 11.41 -16.47 -1.96
CA SER A 92 10.03 -16.10 -1.72
C SER A 92 9.93 -14.70 -1.09
N THR A 93 8.93 -13.93 -1.52
CA THR A 93 8.61 -12.60 -0.99
C THR A 93 7.58 -12.64 0.14
N SER A 94 7.31 -13.84 0.68
CA SER A 94 6.36 -14.02 1.77
C SER A 94 6.95 -13.76 3.15
N PHE A 95 6.14 -13.21 4.04
CA PHE A 95 6.39 -13.10 5.47
C PHE A 95 5.07 -13.24 6.23
N ASN A 96 5.08 -13.94 7.37
CA ASN A 96 3.86 -14.30 8.09
C ASN A 96 2.84 -14.97 7.16
N ASN A 97 1.61 -14.45 7.09
CA ASN A 97 0.55 -14.87 6.18
C ASN A 97 0.34 -13.87 5.01
N VAL A 98 1.40 -13.16 4.61
CA VAL A 98 1.39 -12.16 3.53
C VAL A 98 2.46 -12.48 2.48
N ALA A 99 2.16 -12.28 1.20
CA ALA A 99 3.14 -12.29 0.12
C ALA A 99 3.13 -10.97 -0.64
N VAL A 100 4.32 -10.49 -1.03
CA VAL A 100 4.48 -9.20 -1.74
C VAL A 100 5.31 -9.36 -3.02
N PRO A 101 4.81 -10.13 -4.00
CA PRO A 101 5.52 -10.35 -5.25
C PRO A 101 5.71 -9.04 -6.03
N HIS A 102 6.91 -8.82 -6.56
CA HIS A 102 7.26 -7.60 -7.30
C HIS A 102 8.41 -7.86 -8.29
N SER A 103 8.48 -7.05 -9.35
CA SER A 103 9.58 -7.08 -10.32
C SER A 103 10.85 -6.44 -9.72
N MET A 104 12.03 -6.90 -10.18
CA MET A 104 13.32 -6.24 -9.87
C MET A 104 13.60 -5.01 -10.74
N HIS A 105 12.87 -4.85 -11.86
CA HIS A 105 13.28 -3.94 -12.94
C HIS A 105 12.57 -2.57 -12.94
N MET A 106 11.69 -2.27 -11.99
CA MET A 106 10.91 -0.99 -11.92
C MET A 106 10.37 -0.55 -13.29
N ASN A 107 9.95 -1.52 -14.10
CA ASN A 107 9.59 -1.40 -15.51
C ASN A 107 8.07 -1.37 -15.73
N ALA A 108 7.28 -1.12 -14.68
CA ALA A 108 5.85 -0.94 -14.84
C ALA A 108 5.56 0.32 -15.67
N LEU A 109 4.51 0.27 -16.48
CA LEU A 109 4.00 1.42 -17.21
C LEU A 109 3.41 2.45 -16.24
N LYS A 110 2.75 1.98 -15.17
CA LYS A 110 2.21 2.79 -14.07
C LYS A 110 2.31 2.02 -12.75
N SER A 111 2.65 2.70 -11.66
CA SER A 111 2.71 2.06 -10.35
C SER A 111 1.32 1.68 -9.86
N ALA A 112 1.18 0.44 -9.38
CA ALA A 112 -0.07 -0.07 -8.83
C ALA A 112 0.17 -1.26 -7.90
N ILE A 113 -0.81 -1.52 -7.04
CA ILE A 113 -0.83 -2.66 -6.13
C ILE A 113 -2.10 -3.46 -6.39
N SER A 114 -1.91 -4.73 -6.77
CA SER A 114 -2.98 -5.71 -6.88
C SER A 114 -3.11 -6.47 -5.57
N ILE A 115 -4.33 -6.54 -5.04
CA ILE A 115 -4.63 -7.12 -3.72
C ILE A 115 -5.52 -8.34 -3.89
N VAL A 116 -5.10 -9.44 -3.27
CA VAL A 116 -5.94 -10.62 -3.06
C VAL A 116 -6.11 -10.84 -1.57
N LEU A 117 -7.36 -10.94 -1.10
CA LEU A 117 -7.69 -11.38 0.25
C LEU A 117 -8.36 -12.76 0.22
N ASN A 118 -7.76 -13.73 0.90
CA ASN A 118 -8.29 -15.08 0.99
C ASN A 118 -8.77 -15.39 2.41
N ASP A 119 -10.01 -15.85 2.53
CA ASP A 119 -10.60 -16.27 3.81
C ASP A 119 -9.82 -17.45 4.42
N LYS A 120 -9.26 -18.34 3.58
CA LYS A 120 -8.36 -19.43 3.96
C LYS A 120 -6.96 -19.22 3.38
N PRO A 121 -5.90 -19.68 4.05
CA PRO A 121 -4.56 -19.57 3.48
C PRO A 121 -4.42 -20.40 2.20
N VAL A 122 -3.71 -19.85 1.21
CA VAL A 122 -3.17 -20.56 0.05
C VAL A 122 -1.73 -20.95 0.30
N LYS A 123 -1.30 -22.03 -0.35
CA LYS A 123 0.11 -22.42 -0.35
C LYS A 123 0.91 -21.41 -1.17
N TRP A 124 2.06 -21.01 -0.65
CA TRP A 124 3.02 -20.13 -1.31
C TRP A 124 4.43 -20.62 -1.00
N GLY A 125 4.97 -21.48 -1.86
CA GLY A 125 6.15 -22.28 -1.55
C GLY A 125 5.93 -23.12 -0.29
N ASN A 126 6.68 -22.82 0.77
CA ASN A 126 6.57 -23.47 2.08
C ASN A 126 5.67 -22.70 3.08
N ASN A 127 5.14 -21.56 2.68
CA ASN A 127 4.35 -20.67 3.53
C ASN A 127 2.85 -20.77 3.24
N SER A 128 2.05 -20.21 4.16
CA SER A 128 0.60 -20.19 4.10
C SER A 128 0.11 -18.74 4.09
N ILE A 129 -0.46 -18.27 2.98
CA ILE A 129 -0.68 -16.85 2.71
C ILE A 129 -2.16 -16.54 2.56
N GLN A 130 -2.61 -15.45 3.17
CA GLN A 130 -3.99 -14.95 3.07
C GLN A 130 -4.08 -13.59 2.39
N ILE A 131 -3.04 -12.77 2.48
CA ILE A 131 -2.96 -11.50 1.74
C ILE A 131 -1.86 -11.59 0.71
N ILE A 132 -2.18 -11.34 -0.56
CA ILE A 132 -1.20 -11.19 -1.62
C ILE A 132 -1.28 -9.76 -2.12
N ALA A 133 -0.16 -9.04 -2.05
CA ALA A 133 -0.03 -7.68 -2.53
C ALA A 133 1.02 -7.64 -3.65
N LEU A 134 0.59 -7.86 -4.90
CA LEU A 134 1.49 -7.79 -6.04
C LEU A 134 1.73 -6.32 -6.40
N ILE A 135 3.01 -5.95 -6.46
CA ILE A 135 3.43 -4.57 -6.65
C ILE A 135 4.08 -4.40 -8.02
N ALA A 136 3.51 -3.48 -8.80
CA ALA A 136 4.12 -2.92 -9.99
C ALA A 136 4.64 -1.51 -9.69
N LEU A 137 5.90 -1.25 -10.03
CA LEU A 137 6.55 0.03 -9.78
C LEU A 137 7.09 0.63 -11.07
N ASN A 138 6.70 1.87 -11.36
CA ASN A 138 7.31 2.67 -12.41
C ASN A 138 8.50 3.46 -11.84
N LYS A 139 9.64 3.44 -12.54
CA LYS A 139 10.88 4.14 -12.16
C LYS A 139 10.69 5.64 -11.88
N ASP A 140 9.80 6.32 -12.60
CA ASP A 140 9.58 7.77 -12.51
C ASP A 140 8.77 8.13 -11.25
N GLU A 141 8.05 7.15 -10.69
CA GLU A 141 7.24 7.27 -9.47
C GLU A 141 7.99 6.75 -8.22
N ARG A 142 9.20 6.23 -8.39
CA ARG A 142 10.00 5.54 -7.37
C ARG A 142 10.13 6.31 -6.05
N ARG A 143 10.32 7.63 -6.10
CA ARG A 143 10.53 8.43 -4.89
C ARG A 143 9.26 8.48 -4.03
N ILE A 144 8.12 8.76 -4.66
CA ILE A 144 6.82 8.81 -3.99
C ILE A 144 6.44 7.43 -3.48
N PHE A 145 6.69 6.41 -4.30
CA PHE A 145 6.38 5.03 -3.97
C PHE A 145 7.16 4.52 -2.75
N ARG A 146 8.45 4.87 -2.59
CA ARG A 146 9.28 4.36 -1.48
C ARG A 146 8.72 4.71 -0.10
N ASP A 147 8.33 5.97 0.09
CA ASP A 147 7.79 6.44 1.38
C ASP A 147 6.48 5.71 1.74
N ILE A 148 5.69 5.37 0.71
CA ILE A 148 4.42 4.66 0.84
C ILE A 148 4.66 3.17 1.06
N TYR A 149 5.64 2.60 0.35
CA TYR A 149 6.02 1.20 0.42
C TYR A 149 6.43 0.82 1.83
N ASP A 150 7.33 1.57 2.46
CA ASP A 150 7.79 1.26 3.82
C ASP A 150 6.64 1.28 4.82
N SER A 151 5.73 2.27 4.70
CA SER A 151 4.52 2.35 5.53
C SER A 151 3.58 1.16 5.28
N PHE A 152 3.38 0.78 4.02
CA PHE A 152 2.51 -0.32 3.63
C PHE A 152 3.05 -1.68 4.10
N ILE A 153 4.35 -1.93 3.90
CA ILE A 153 5.01 -3.15 4.39
C ILE A 153 4.98 -3.22 5.91
N LYS A 154 5.21 -2.10 6.61
CA LYS A 154 5.09 -2.05 8.07
C LYS A 154 3.67 -2.43 8.53
N ILE A 155 2.63 -1.97 7.85
CA ILE A 155 1.26 -2.37 8.19
C ILE A 155 1.08 -3.87 7.98
N LEU A 156 1.56 -4.42 6.87
CA LEU A 156 1.44 -5.83 6.56
C LEU A 156 2.31 -6.74 7.45
N SER A 157 3.38 -6.23 8.06
CA SER A 157 4.24 -7.02 8.93
C SER A 157 3.65 -7.27 10.32
N GLU A 158 2.69 -6.44 10.74
CA GLU A 158 2.04 -6.57 12.06
C GLU A 158 0.85 -7.55 11.98
N PRO A 159 0.85 -8.67 12.72
CA PRO A 159 -0.22 -9.67 12.66
C PRO A 159 -1.62 -9.12 13.00
N GLU A 160 -1.70 -8.17 13.94
CA GLU A 160 -2.96 -7.53 14.33
C GLU A 160 -3.56 -6.72 13.18
N ASN A 161 -2.71 -5.99 12.44
CA ASN A 161 -3.11 -5.22 11.26
C ASN A 161 -3.58 -6.14 10.15
N VAL A 162 -2.86 -7.22 9.87
CA VAL A 162 -3.26 -8.22 8.87
C VAL A 162 -4.63 -8.82 9.21
N TYR A 163 -4.85 -9.16 10.48
CA TYR A 163 -6.14 -9.68 10.94
C TYR A 163 -7.29 -8.67 10.70
N LEU A 164 -7.05 -7.37 10.94
CA LEU A 164 -8.04 -6.32 10.64
C LEU A 164 -8.30 -6.19 9.14
N LEU A 165 -7.25 -6.19 8.31
CA LEU A 165 -7.37 -6.13 6.85
C LEU A 165 -8.17 -7.31 6.30
N LEU A 166 -7.96 -8.52 6.81
CA LEU A 166 -8.69 -9.74 6.39
C LEU A 166 -10.20 -9.71 6.71
N LYS A 167 -10.67 -8.82 7.61
CA LYS A 167 -12.11 -8.64 7.84
C LYS A 167 -12.82 -7.91 6.71
N SER A 168 -12.06 -7.29 5.80
CA SER A 168 -12.59 -6.50 4.70
C SER A 168 -13.35 -7.37 3.69
N LYS A 169 -14.59 -6.97 3.38
CA LYS A 169 -15.48 -7.73 2.47
C LYS A 169 -15.51 -7.20 1.04
N ASN A 170 -14.85 -6.08 0.77
CA ASN A 170 -14.76 -5.48 -0.55
C ASN A 170 -13.61 -4.46 -0.56
N TYR A 171 -13.34 -3.92 -1.75
CA TYR A 171 -12.33 -2.88 -1.99
C TYR A 171 -12.43 -1.71 -1.02
N ASN A 172 -13.61 -1.09 -0.89
CA ASN A 172 -13.78 0.10 -0.03
C ASN A 172 -13.51 -0.24 1.45
N GLY A 173 -13.96 -1.41 1.91
CA GLY A 173 -13.68 -1.89 3.26
C GLY A 173 -12.17 -2.05 3.49
N PHE A 174 -11.45 -2.62 2.53
CA PHE A 174 -10.00 -2.77 2.59
C PHE A 174 -9.28 -1.43 2.64
N ILE A 175 -9.62 -0.50 1.74
CA ILE A 175 -9.01 0.83 1.71
C ILE A 175 -9.29 1.59 3.01
N ASN A 176 -10.52 1.56 3.52
CA ASN A 176 -10.85 2.22 4.79
C ASN A 176 -10.07 1.63 5.96
N SER A 177 -9.99 0.30 6.05
CA SER A 177 -9.20 -0.38 7.07
C SER A 177 -7.72 -0.01 6.96
N LEU A 178 -7.15 -0.04 5.76
CA LEU A 178 -5.76 0.32 5.51
C LEU A 178 -5.46 1.77 5.93
N LEU A 179 -6.34 2.72 5.54
CA LEU A 179 -6.18 4.13 5.88
C LEU A 179 -6.28 4.41 7.38
N SER A 180 -7.10 3.66 8.13
CA SER A 180 -7.16 3.77 9.60
C SER A 180 -5.88 3.28 10.28
N LEU A 181 -5.20 2.28 9.69
CA LEU A 181 -3.95 1.73 10.24
C LEU A 181 -2.74 2.63 9.99
N MET A 182 -2.84 3.58 9.04
CA MET A 182 -1.82 4.61 8.81
C MET A 182 -1.91 5.81 9.78
N GLU A 183 -2.97 5.91 10.57
CA GLU A 183 -3.16 7.03 11.52
C GLU A 183 -2.43 6.85 12.85
N VAL A 184 -1.76 5.70 13.05
CA VAL A 184 -1.01 5.34 14.27
C VAL A 184 0.48 5.63 14.13
#